data_AF-A0A1B6J4W0-F1
#
_entry.id   AF-A0A1B6J4W0-F1
#
_cell.length_a   1.000
_cell.length_b   1.000
_cell.length_c   1.000
_cell.angle_alpha   90.00
_cell.angle_beta   90.00
_cell.angle_gamma   90.00
#
_symmetry.space_group_name_H-M   'P 1'
#
loop_
_entity.id
_entity.type
_entity.pdbx_description
1 polymer ?
#
loop_
_entity_poly.entity_id
_entity_poly.type
_entity_poly.pdbx_seq_one_letter_code
_entity_poly.pdbx_strand_id
1 'polypeptide(L)'
;MPSSMLFAVNNEGKIFGLSTNGTKWREFQYLGLEFKQVSAVPNFLWAVGSDRQIYVHAHGLDIPIRIKEETYENQRWSPIHGFGKHMLPTDRFRWSTKDGLTERRLDQIRLPSMAWQW
;
A
#
# COMPACT_ATOMS: atom_id res chain seq x y z
N MET A 1 -12.42 -16.14 28.56
CA MET A 1 -11.80 -15.05 27.77
C MET A 1 -11.54 -15.60 26.37
N PRO A 2 -11.97 -14.92 25.28
CA PRO A 2 -11.55 -15.31 23.94
C PRO A 2 -10.01 -15.23 23.84
N SER A 3 -9.39 -16.19 23.14
CA SER A 3 -7.94 -16.20 22.97
C SER A 3 -7.48 -15.01 22.12
N SER A 4 -6.44 -14.31 22.55
CA SER A 4 -5.74 -13.32 21.73
C SER A 4 -4.35 -13.85 21.32
N MET A 5 -3.61 -13.04 20.55
CA MET A 5 -2.26 -13.35 20.09
C MET A 5 -1.27 -12.34 20.66
N LEU A 6 -0.17 -12.83 21.20
CA LEU A 6 1.04 -12.07 21.54
C LEU A 6 2.05 -12.22 20.42
N PHE A 7 2.85 -11.18 20.17
CA PHE A 7 3.90 -11.20 19.17
C PHE A 7 5.22 -10.69 19.76
N ALA A 8 6.33 -11.28 19.31
CA ALA A 8 7.67 -10.88 19.73
C ALA A 8 8.67 -11.06 18.58
N VAL A 9 9.79 -10.33 18.64
CA VAL A 9 10.92 -10.45 17.73
C VAL A 9 12.13 -10.94 18.52
N ASN A 10 12.89 -11.89 17.97
CA ASN A 10 14.14 -12.37 18.56
C ASN A 10 15.38 -11.59 18.03
N ASN A 11 16.57 -11.93 18.52
CA ASN A 11 17.82 -11.28 18.10
C ASN A 11 18.22 -11.56 16.64
N GLU A 12 17.65 -12.59 15.99
CA GLU A 12 17.82 -12.87 14.56
C GLU A 12 16.83 -12.08 13.69
N GLY A 13 15.97 -11.27 14.30
CA GLY A 13 14.94 -10.51 13.58
C GLY A 13 13.72 -11.33 13.17
N LYS A 14 13.56 -12.55 13.71
CA LYS A 14 12.40 -13.43 13.45
C LYS A 14 11.22 -13.09 14.34
N ILE A 15 10.03 -13.03 13.74
CA ILE A 15 8.77 -12.79 14.44
C ILE A 15 8.17 -14.12 14.91
N PHE A 16 7.73 -14.16 16.16
CA PHE A 16 7.01 -15.28 16.75
C PHE A 16 5.65 -14.83 17.28
N GLY A 17 4.65 -15.70 17.13
CA GLY A 17 3.32 -15.54 17.71
C GLY A 17 3.04 -16.57 18.81
N LEU A 18 2.36 -16.15 19.87
CA LEU A 18 1.86 -17.03 20.93
C LEU A 18 0.38 -16.73 21.18
N SER A 19 -0.48 -17.74 21.01
CA SER A 19 -1.86 -17.64 21.48
C SER A 19 -1.89 -17.59 23.01
N THR A 20 -2.73 -16.74 23.60
CA THR A 20 -2.87 -16.65 25.06
C THR A 20 -3.42 -17.93 25.71
N ASN A 21 -4.03 -18.82 24.93
CA ASN A 21 -4.46 -20.15 25.38
C ASN A 21 -3.47 -21.25 24.95
N GLY A 22 -2.39 -20.88 24.25
CA GLY A 22 -1.36 -21.78 23.80
C GLY A 22 -0.19 -21.86 24.77
N THR A 23 0.67 -22.86 24.56
CA THR A 23 1.84 -23.13 25.42
C THR A 23 3.18 -22.95 24.71
N LYS A 24 3.18 -22.64 23.41
CA LYS A 24 4.41 -22.51 22.61
C LYS A 24 4.33 -21.37 21.61
N TRP A 25 5.44 -20.65 21.52
CA TRP A 25 5.69 -19.68 20.45
C TRP A 25 5.84 -20.42 19.12
N ARG A 26 5.29 -19.85 18.05
CA ARG A 26 5.42 -20.35 16.68
C ARG A 26 5.97 -19.25 15.80
N GLU A 27 6.93 -19.59 14.96
CA GLU A 27 7.50 -18.64 14.00
C GLU A 27 6.43 -18.21 12.99
N PHE A 28 6.35 -16.91 12.76
CA PHE A 28 5.48 -16.33 11.75
C PHE A 28 6.15 -16.50 10.39
N GLN A 29 5.48 -17.17 9.45
CA GLN A 29 6.05 -17.40 8.12
C GLN A 29 5.92 -16.13 7.27
N TYR A 30 7.06 -15.60 6.82
CA TYR A 30 7.13 -14.43 5.95
C TYR A 30 8.27 -14.61 4.93
N LEU A 31 8.33 -13.72 3.93
CA LEU A 31 9.29 -13.79 2.82
C LEU A 31 10.71 -13.33 3.20
N GLY A 32 11.43 -14.09 4.02
CA GLY A 32 12.88 -13.91 4.22
C GLY A 32 13.32 -12.51 4.70
N LEU A 33 12.44 -11.79 5.40
CA LEU A 33 12.70 -10.45 5.94
C LEU A 33 13.18 -10.54 7.40
N GLU A 34 14.00 -9.61 7.84
CA GLU A 34 14.38 -9.51 9.25
C GLU A 34 13.81 -8.22 9.84
N PHE A 35 13.28 -8.30 11.05
CA PHE A 35 12.62 -7.18 11.70
C PHE A 35 13.34 -6.75 12.97
N LYS A 36 13.36 -5.45 13.24
CA LYS A 36 13.94 -4.89 14.47
C LYS A 36 12.91 -4.73 15.57
N GLN A 37 11.67 -4.44 15.18
CA GLN A 37 10.59 -4.17 16.11
C GLN A 37 9.27 -4.59 15.50
N VAL A 38 8.35 -5.04 16.35
CA VAL A 38 6.98 -5.40 15.99
C VAL A 38 6.00 -4.76 16.99
N SER A 39 4.83 -4.36 16.48
CA SER A 39 3.71 -3.86 17.28
C SER A 39 2.40 -4.43 16.74
N ALA A 40 1.59 -5.00 17.60
CA ALA A 40 0.33 -5.64 17.23
C ALA A 40 -0.86 -4.83 17.75
N VAL A 41 -1.85 -4.65 16.89
CA VAL A 41 -3.18 -4.10 17.20
C VAL A 41 -4.25 -5.06 16.62
N PRO A 42 -5.53 -4.93 16.96
CA PRO A 42 -6.57 -5.77 16.35
C PRO A 42 -6.44 -5.78 14.82
N ASN A 43 -6.40 -6.97 14.21
CA ASN A 43 -6.32 -7.22 12.77
C ASN A 43 -5.04 -6.78 12.04
N PHE A 44 -4.11 -6.08 12.70
CA PHE A 44 -2.90 -5.58 12.06
C PHE A 44 -1.64 -5.84 12.90
N LEU A 45 -0.57 -6.22 12.20
CA LEU A 45 0.77 -6.30 12.74
C LEU A 45 1.67 -5.33 11.99
N TRP A 46 2.27 -4.38 12.70
CA TRP A 46 3.22 -3.43 12.16
C TRP A 46 4.63 -3.84 12.54
N ALA A 47 5.57 -3.72 11.61
CA ALA A 47 6.96 -4.03 11.87
C ALA A 47 7.92 -3.08 11.15
N VAL A 48 9.10 -2.88 11.74
CA VAL A 48 10.21 -2.13 11.13
C VAL A 48 11.25 -3.12 10.67
N GLY A 49 11.49 -3.18 9.36
CA GLY A 49 12.47 -4.08 8.74
C GLY A 49 13.92 -3.62 8.98
N SER A 50 14.85 -4.57 8.85
CA SER A 50 16.29 -4.29 8.89
C SER A 50 16.74 -3.38 7.73
N ASP A 51 16.00 -3.41 6.62
CA ASP A 51 16.11 -2.58 5.42
C ASP A 51 15.57 -1.14 5.59
N ARG A 52 15.14 -0.78 6.80
CA ARG A 52 14.57 0.53 7.16
C ARG A 52 13.20 0.81 6.52
N GLN A 53 12.50 -0.22 6.05
CA GLN A 53 11.13 -0.09 5.57
C GLN A 53 10.11 -0.44 6.66
N ILE A 54 8.90 0.08 6.52
CA ILE A 54 7.76 -0.25 7.37
C ILE A 54 6.93 -1.31 6.67
N TYR A 55 6.58 -2.36 7.42
CA TYR A 55 5.76 -3.46 6.95
C TYR A 55 4.47 -3.55 7.75
N VAL A 56 3.39 -3.94 7.06
CA VAL A 56 2.11 -4.23 7.66
C VAL A 56 1.62 -5.60 7.21
N HIS A 57 1.19 -6.41 8.16
CA HIS A 57 0.46 -7.64 7.91
C HIS A 57 -0.98 -7.48 8.42
N ALA A 58 -1.93 -7.42 7.48
CA ALA A 58 -3.34 -7.35 7.77
C ALA A 58 -3.97 -8.74 7.74
N HIS A 59 -4.80 -9.06 8.74
CA HIS A 59 -5.44 -10.37 8.85
C HIS A 59 -6.87 -10.25 9.36
N GLY A 60 -7.70 -11.25 9.02
CA GLY A 60 -9.11 -11.27 9.43
C GLY A 60 -9.91 -10.08 8.90
N LEU A 61 -9.49 -9.49 7.77
CA LEU A 61 -10.23 -8.48 7.05
C LEU A 61 -10.90 -9.15 5.85
N ASP A 62 -12.18 -8.85 5.63
CA ASP A 62 -12.92 -9.32 4.45
C ASP A 62 -12.53 -8.56 3.17
N ILE A 63 -11.89 -7.39 3.34
CA ILE A 63 -11.53 -6.48 2.25
C ILE A 63 -10.00 -6.40 2.17
N PRO A 64 -9.38 -6.70 1.02
CA PRO A 64 -7.94 -6.55 0.86
C PRO A 64 -7.53 -5.07 0.97
N ILE A 65 -6.25 -4.82 1.29
CA ILE A 65 -5.71 -3.46 1.28
C ILE A 65 -5.78 -2.92 -0.15
N ARG A 66 -6.39 -1.73 -0.31
CA ARG A 66 -6.51 -1.03 -1.60
C ARG A 66 -5.97 0.38 -1.47
N ILE A 67 -5.27 0.83 -2.50
CA ILE A 67 -4.88 2.23 -2.68
C ILE A 67 -5.58 2.74 -3.94
N LYS A 68 -6.08 3.97 -3.88
CA LYS A 68 -6.70 4.62 -5.03
C LYS A 68 -5.64 5.42 -5.78
N GLU A 69 -5.43 5.06 -7.03
CA GLU A 69 -4.69 5.87 -7.99
C GLU A 69 -5.68 6.74 -8.79
N GLU A 70 -5.34 8.01 -8.99
CA GLU A 70 -6.19 8.96 -9.71
C GLU A 70 -5.39 9.70 -10.77
N THR A 71 -6.07 10.08 -11.84
CA THR A 71 -5.59 11.01 -12.86
C THR A 71 -6.78 11.76 -13.44
N TYR A 72 -6.55 12.98 -13.89
CA TYR A 72 -7.58 13.90 -14.33
C TYR A 72 -7.41 14.14 -15.83
N GLU A 73 -8.43 13.85 -16.64
CA GLU A 73 -8.42 14.18 -18.06
C GLU A 73 -8.81 15.65 -18.25
N ASN A 74 -7.92 16.44 -18.82
CA ASN A 74 -8.22 17.79 -19.27
C ASN A 74 -8.74 17.74 -20.71
N GLN A 75 -9.83 18.45 -20.95
CA GLN A 75 -10.43 18.59 -22.28
C GLN A 75 -10.57 20.08 -22.61
N ARG A 76 -10.24 20.43 -23.85
CA ARG A 76 -10.42 21.79 -24.36
C ARG A 76 -11.77 21.89 -25.04
N TRP A 77 -12.58 22.88 -24.66
CA TRP A 77 -13.82 23.19 -25.36
C TRP A 77 -13.56 24.03 -26.62
N SER A 78 -14.30 23.75 -27.69
CA SER A 78 -14.35 24.57 -28.90
C SER A 78 -15.80 24.74 -29.39
N PRO A 79 -16.13 25.86 -30.06
CA PRO A 79 -17.50 26.11 -30.53
C PRO A 79 -18.04 25.08 -31.53
N ILE A 80 -17.15 24.44 -32.29
CA ILE A 80 -17.53 23.50 -33.36
C ILE A 80 -17.62 22.07 -32.85
N HIS A 81 -16.68 21.65 -32.00
CA HIS A 81 -16.55 20.24 -31.60
C HIS A 81 -16.83 19.98 -30.11
N GLY A 82 -17.20 21.02 -29.34
CA GLY A 82 -17.37 20.91 -27.90
C GLY A 82 -16.05 20.56 -27.20
N PHE A 83 -16.14 19.81 -26.08
CA PHE A 83 -14.97 19.32 -25.36
C PHE A 83 -14.26 18.21 -26.14
N GLY A 84 -12.96 18.37 -26.36
CA GLY A 84 -12.17 17.45 -27.16
C GLY A 84 -10.76 17.20 -26.62
N LYS A 85 -10.08 16.27 -27.29
CA LYS A 85 -8.71 15.81 -26.96
C LYS A 85 -7.62 16.67 -27.58
N HIS A 86 -7.99 17.59 -28.47
CA HIS A 86 -7.05 18.50 -29.14
C HIS A 86 -6.72 19.65 -28.19
N MET A 87 -5.53 19.57 -27.60
CA MET A 87 -5.00 20.56 -26.67
C MET A 87 -4.04 21.49 -27.42
N LEU A 88 -4.02 22.77 -27.04
CA LEU A 88 -2.96 23.69 -27.46
C LEU A 88 -1.70 23.49 -26.61
N PRO A 89 -0.51 23.88 -27.11
CA PRO A 89 0.73 23.82 -26.32
C PRO A 89 0.69 24.61 -25.00
N THR A 90 -0.20 25.59 -24.89
CA THR A 90 -0.40 26.41 -23.68
C THR A 90 -1.38 25.80 -22.69
N ASP A 91 -2.09 24.74 -23.06
CA ASP A 91 -3.04 24.08 -22.17
C ASP A 91 -2.30 23.20 -21.16
N ARG A 92 -3.02 22.82 -20.10
CA ARG A 92 -2.53 21.82 -19.15
C ARG A 92 -2.35 20.47 -19.85
N PHE A 93 -1.49 19.64 -19.27
CA PHE A 93 -1.29 18.26 -19.72
C PHE A 93 -2.63 17.55 -19.86
N ARG A 94 -2.81 16.77 -20.93
CA ARG A 94 -4.08 16.07 -21.17
C ARG A 94 -4.47 15.15 -20.03
N TRP A 95 -3.50 14.51 -19.39
CA TRP A 95 -3.68 13.75 -18.15
C TRP A 95 -2.81 14.38 -17.08
N SER A 96 -3.40 14.77 -15.96
CA SER A 96 -2.70 15.54 -14.93
C SER A 96 -3.06 15.15 -13.51
N THR A 97 -2.30 15.70 -12.57
CA THR A 97 -2.71 15.84 -11.17
C THR A 97 -3.99 16.68 -11.04
N LYS A 98 -4.63 16.64 -9.88
CA LYS A 98 -5.88 17.35 -9.59
C LYS A 98 -5.79 18.87 -9.79
N ASP A 99 -4.63 19.45 -9.46
CA ASP A 99 -4.33 20.88 -9.67
C ASP A 99 -3.98 21.22 -11.13
N GLY A 100 -3.74 20.20 -11.95
CA GLY A 100 -3.43 20.35 -13.36
C GLY A 100 -2.01 20.81 -13.67
N LEU A 101 -1.12 20.85 -12.68
CA LEU A 101 0.23 21.41 -12.83
C LEU A 101 1.27 20.37 -13.29
N THR A 102 1.02 19.09 -13.02
CA THR A 102 1.96 18.01 -13.32
C THR A 102 1.32 17.00 -14.26
N GLU A 103 2.08 16.52 -15.25
CA GLU A 103 1.66 15.41 -16.11
C GLU A 103 1.50 14.12 -15.29
N ARG A 104 0.39 13.42 -15.47
CA ARG A 104 0.11 12.15 -14.77
C ARG A 104 -0.67 11.21 -15.65
N ARG A 105 -0.01 10.51 -16.56
CA ARG A 105 -0.67 9.58 -17.49
C ARG A 105 -0.96 8.24 -16.82
N LEU A 106 -2.09 7.59 -17.16
CA LEU A 106 -2.45 6.27 -16.63
C LEU A 106 -1.35 5.22 -16.87
N ASP A 107 -0.74 5.21 -18.07
CA ASP A 107 0.27 4.24 -18.47
C ASP A 107 1.63 4.43 -17.78
N GLN A 108 1.81 5.56 -17.09
CA GLN A 108 3.02 5.85 -16.31
C GLN A 108 2.86 5.52 -14.83
N ILE A 109 1.65 5.22 -14.36
CA ILE A 109 1.43 4.84 -12.97
C ILE A 109 2.00 3.43 -12.77
N ARG A 110 2.96 3.30 -11.84
CA ARG A 110 3.60 2.03 -11.49
C ARG A 110 3.15 1.57 -10.12
N LEU A 111 2.93 0.27 -9.99
CA LEU A 111 2.66 -0.34 -8.68
C LEU A 111 3.87 -0.12 -7.76
N PRO A 112 3.66 0.20 -6.47
CA PRO A 112 4.75 0.50 -5.54
C PRO A 112 5.77 -0.64 -5.37
N SER A 113 5.31 -1.89 -5.52
CA SER A 113 6.13 -3.09 -5.45
C SER A 113 5.41 -4.28 -6.12
N MET A 114 6.10 -5.41 -6.24
CA MET A 114 5.52 -6.67 -6.75
C MET A 114 4.43 -7.26 -5.84
N ALA A 115 4.23 -6.72 -4.63
CA ALA A 115 3.18 -7.16 -3.72
C ALA A 115 1.79 -6.58 -4.07
N TRP A 116 1.71 -5.62 -4.99
CA TRP A 116 0.47 -5.00 -5.42
C TRP A 116 0.00 -5.57 -6.76
N GLN A 117 -1.30 -5.46 -7.02
CA GLN A 117 -1.95 -5.86 -8.27
C GLN A 117 -3.00 -4.80 -8.64
N TRP A 118 -3.28 -4.65 -9.94
CA TRP A 118 -4.30 -3.74 -10.48
C TRP A 118 -5.71 -4.30 -10.30
#